data_AF-A0A1S8FFG1-F1
#
_entry.id   AF-A0A1S8FFG1-F1
#
_cell.length_a   1.000
_cell.length_b   1.000
_cell.length_c   1.000
_cell.angle_alpha   90.00
_cell.angle_beta   90.00
_cell.angle_gamma   90.00
#
_symmetry.space_group_name_H-M   'P 1'
#
loop_
_entity.id
_entity.type
_entity.pdbx_description
1 polymer ?
#
loop_
_entity_poly.entity_id
_entity_poly.type
_entity_poly.pdbx_seq_one_letter_code
_entity_poly.pdbx_strand_id
1 'polypeptide(L)' 'MSLPLSKAQQALADYDEARADYVRFLSMDPPDYRAVNDAMVAMDEAHIRFKQAMGDFDAPTSLRPV' A
#
# COMPACT_ATOMS: atom_id res chain seq x y z
N MET A 1 11.21 -18.10 -16.11
CA MET A 1 10.98 -16.67 -15.77
C MET A 1 9.88 -16.63 -14.72
N SER A 2 10.22 -16.48 -13.43
CA SER A 2 9.26 -16.47 -12.30
C SER A 2 9.16 -15.11 -11.60
N LEU A 3 9.62 -14.05 -12.27
CA LEU A 3 9.74 -12.68 -11.75
C LEU A 3 8.42 -11.96 -11.38
N PRO A 4 7.25 -12.24 -11.98
CA PRO A 4 6.03 -11.49 -11.62
C PRO A 4 5.47 -11.90 -10.25
N LEU A 5 5.55 -13.19 -9.91
CA LEU A 5 5.07 -13.70 -8.62
C LEU A 5 5.89 -13.15 -7.44
N SER A 6 7.22 -13.09 -7.57
CA SER A 6 8.06 -12.56 -6.49
C SER A 6 7.79 -11.07 -6.24
N LYS A 7 7.56 -10.28 -7.30
CA LYS A 7 7.23 -8.86 -7.19
C LYS A 7 5.85 -8.63 -6.60
N ALA A 8 4.86 -9.43 -6.99
CA ALA A 8 3.52 -9.38 -6.40
C ALA A 8 3.56 -9.76 -4.91
N GLN A 9 4.34 -10.77 -4.54
CA GLN A 9 4.53 -11.16 -3.14
C GLN A 9 5.21 -10.07 -2.31
N GLN A 10 6.22 -9.41 -2.87
CA GLN A 10 6.87 -8.27 -2.21
C GLN A 10 5.90 -7.10 -2.00
N ALA A 11 5.15 -6.72 -3.04
CA ALA A 11 4.16 -5.66 -2.94
C ALA A 11 3.05 -5.98 -1.93
N LEU A 12 2.65 -7.25 -1.80
CA LEU A 12 1.69 -7.66 -0.78
C LEU A 12 2.27 -7.55 0.64
N ALA A 13 3.54 -7.94 0.82
CA ALA A 13 4.23 -7.79 2.10
C ALA A 13 4.37 -6.31 2.50
N ASP A 14 4.77 -5.45 1.56
CA ASP A 14 4.86 -3.99 1.76
C ASP A 14 3.48 -3.40 2.14
N TYR A 15 2.41 -3.88 1.51
CA TYR A 15 1.04 -3.46 1.82
C TYR A 15 0.61 -3.89 3.23
N ASP A 16 0.94 -5.12 3.64
CA ASP A 16 0.63 -5.65 4.98
C ASP A 16 1.42 -4.92 6.09
N GLU A 17 2.63 -4.46 5.80
CA GLU A 17 3.44 -3.64 6.70
C GLU A 17 2.85 -2.22 6.84
N ALA A 18 2.59 -1.53 5.72
CA ALA A 18 1.99 -0.20 5.72
C ALA A 18 0.59 -0.18 6.38
N ARG A 19 -0.26 -1.15 6.02
CA ARG A 19 -0.96 -2.02 6.96
C ARG A 19 -0.98 -1.68 8.46
N ALA A 20 -0.10 -2.41 9.13
CA ALA A 20 0.11 -2.39 10.56
C ALA A 20 0.53 -0.99 11.05
N ASP A 21 1.37 -0.29 10.29
CA ASP A 21 1.83 1.05 10.63
C ASP A 21 0.68 2.07 10.67
N TYR A 22 -0.21 2.06 9.68
CA TYR A 22 -1.42 2.89 9.67
C TYR A 22 -2.26 2.68 10.93
N VAL A 23 -2.56 1.42 11.26
CA VAL A 23 -3.36 1.08 12.45
C VAL A 23 -2.64 1.51 13.73
N ARG A 24 -1.32 1.31 13.78
CA ARG A 24 -0.50 1.69 14.92
C ARG A 24 -0.51 3.20 15.15
N PHE A 25 -0.23 4.00 14.13
CA PHE A 25 -0.20 5.46 14.23
C PHE A 25 -1.57 6.05 14.54
N LEU A 26 -2.64 5.46 13.99
CA LEU A 26 -4.01 5.84 14.30
C LEU A 26 -4.40 5.52 15.75
N SER A 27 -3.82 4.47 16.33
CA SER A 27 -4.08 4.04 17.71
C SER A 27 -3.23 4.78 18.76
N MET A 28 -2.32 5.68 18.34
CA MET A 28 -1.56 6.51 19.27
C MET A 28 -2.43 7.62 19.88
N ASP A 29 -2.09 8.07 21.08
CA ASP A 29 -2.73 9.22 21.73
C ASP A 29 -1.70 10.32 22.04
N PRO A 30 -1.70 11.45 21.30
CA PRO A 30 -2.55 11.73 20.15
C PRO A 30 -2.10 10.96 18.89
N PRO A 31 -3.00 10.75 17.91
CA PRO A 31 -2.64 10.11 16.64
C PRO A 31 -1.63 10.95 15.86
N ASP A 32 -0.61 10.31 15.30
CA ASP A 32 0.31 10.98 14.38
C ASP A 32 -0.28 10.99 12.97
N TYR A 33 -1.13 11.98 12.69
CA TYR A 33 -1.81 12.11 11.40
C TYR A 33 -0.87 12.24 10.19
N ARG A 34 0.38 12.69 10.38
CA ARG A 34 1.36 12.72 9.29
C ARG A 34 1.83 11.31 8.99
N ALA A 35 2.20 10.55 10.02
CA ALA A 35 2.59 9.15 9.87
C ALA A 35 1.43 8.29 9.34
N VAL A 36 0.19 8.57 9.72
CA VAL A 36 -1.02 7.95 9.15
C VAL A 36 -1.14 8.23 7.65
N ASN A 37 -0.93 9.48 7.22
CA ASN A 37 -0.96 9.84 5.79
C ASN A 37 0.15 9.13 5.01
N ASP A 38 1.37 9.09 5.55
CA ASP A 38 2.51 8.46 4.89
C ASP A 38 2.30 6.94 4.76
N ALA A 39 1.73 6.29 5.78
CA ALA A 39 1.35 4.88 5.74
C ALA A 39 0.25 4.61 4.69
N MET A 40 -0.73 5.50 4.57
CA MET A 40 -1.77 5.41 3.55
C MET A 40 -1.20 5.53 2.13
N VAL A 41 -0.28 6.47 1.90
CA VAL A 41 0.42 6.60 0.61
C VAL A 41 1.24 5.34 0.31
N ALA A 42 1.95 4.79 1.29
CA ALA A 42 2.71 3.56 1.13
C ALA A 42 1.82 2.36 0.76
N MET A 43 0.62 2.25 1.37
CA MET A 43 -0.38 1.26 1.00
C MET A 43 -0.83 1.41 -0.47
N ASP A 44 -1.14 2.63 -0.90
CA ASP A 44 -1.58 2.88 -2.27
C ASP A 44 -0.49 2.53 -3.28
N GLU A 45 0.76 2.91 -3.00
CA GLU A 45 1.90 2.55 -3.85
C GLU A 45 2.11 1.04 -3.92
N ALA A 46 2.07 0.34 -2.79
CA ALA A 46 2.20 -1.11 -2.73
C ALA A 46 1.07 -1.79 -3.52
N HIS A 47 -0.17 -1.30 -3.40
CA HIS A 47 -1.32 -1.81 -4.15
C HIS A 47 -1.18 -1.61 -5.67
N ILE A 48 -0.67 -0.44 -6.10
CA ILE A 48 -0.39 -0.17 -7.51
C ILE A 48 0.70 -1.11 -8.04
N ARG A 49 1.80 -1.27 -7.29
CA ARG A 49 2.89 -2.19 -7.65
C ARG A 49 2.40 -3.64 -7.76
N PHE A 50 1.49 -4.05 -6.86
CA PHE A 50 0.87 -5.37 -6.90
C PHE A 50 0.07 -5.56 -8.19
N LYS A 51 -0.81 -4.62 -8.56
CA LYS A 51 -1.57 -4.67 -9.81
C LYS A 51 -0.66 -4.78 -11.04
N GLN A 52 0.35 -3.92 -11.10
CA GLN A 52 1.34 -3.94 -12.18
C GLN A 52 2.10 -5.27 -12.25
N ALA A 53 2.48 -5.84 -11.10
CA ALA A 53 3.14 -7.14 -11.04
C ALA A 53 2.24 -8.30 -11.51
N MET A 54 0.93 -8.17 -11.29
CA MET A 54 -0.09 -9.10 -11.80
C MET A 54 -0.40 -8.89 -13.30
N GLY A 55 0.21 -7.89 -13.94
CA GLY A 55 -0.03 -7.56 -15.35
C GLY A 55 -1.27 -6.69 -15.58
N ASP A 56 -1.85 -6.13 -14.51
CA ASP A 56 -2.92 -5.15 -14.56
C ASP A 56 -2.29 -3.74 -14.63
N PHE A 57 -2.35 -3.16 -15.83
CA PHE A 57 -1.84 -1.83 -16.14
C PHE A 57 -2.97 -0.81 -16.31
N ASP A 58 -4.21 -1.18 -15.96
CA ASP A 58 -5.29 -0.22 -15.98
C ASP A 58 -4.94 0.90 -15.01
N ALA A 59 -5.13 2.14 -15.47
CA ALA A 59 -4.90 3.31 -14.63
C ALA A 59 -5.73 3.11 -13.35
N PRO A 60 -5.13 3.26 -12.15
CA PRO A 60 -5.86 3.07 -10.90
C PRO A 60 -7.09 3.96 -11.00
N THR A 61 -8.27 3.33 -11.09
CA THR A 61 -9.52 4.02 -11.35
C THR A 61 -9.78 4.85 -10.11
N SER A 62 -9.31 6.09 -10.15
CA SER A 62 -9.34 7.13 -9.13
C SER A 62 -10.13 6.69 -7.90
N LEU A 63 -9.45 6.06 -6.93
CA LEU A 63 -9.99 5.97 -5.58
C LEU A 63 -9.86 7.39 -5.03
N ARG A 64 -10.82 8.23 -5.41
CA ARG A 64 -10.88 9.61 -4.96
C ARG A 64 -10.82 9.57 -3.43
N PRO A 65 -9.91 10.30 -2.80
CA PRO A 65 -10.08 10.67 -1.41
C PRO A 65 -11.32 11.57 -1.36
N VAL A 66 -12.27 11.24 -0.48
CA VAL A 66 -13.28 12.20 -0.01
C VAL A 66 -12.71 12.98 1.17
#